data_AF-G4CLH7-F1
#
_entry.id   AF-G4CLH7-F1
#
_cell.length_a   1.000
_cell.length_b   1.000
_cell.length_c   1.000
_cell.angle_alpha   90.00
_cell.angle_beta   90.00
_cell.angle_gamma   90.00
#
_symmetry.space_group_name_H-M   'P 1'
#
loop_
_entity.id
_entity.type
_entity.pdbx_description
1 polymer ?
#
loop_
_entity_poly.entity_id
_entity_poly.type
_entity_poly.pdbx_seq_one_letter_code
_entity_poly.pdbx_strand_id
1 'polypeptide(L)'
;MKNAFAALGGALLLAVLPAGCGQVEQLQQQVLASGEQGEKVAEALKASLGADASVVVNMLNGELMQVMVVLEPGQVAGRTVGEVDAAVRTAVQQTFGRQPQQLTVMLMTTQTESE
;
A
#
# COMPACT_ATOMS: atom_id res chain seq x y z
N MET A 1 10.92 27.02 -23.40
CA MET A 1 10.47 25.90 -24.25
C MET A 1 11.24 24.64 -23.89
N LYS A 2 10.50 23.54 -23.67
CA LYS A 2 10.89 22.11 -23.65
C LYS A 2 11.58 21.51 -22.40
N ASN A 3 10.78 20.62 -21.79
CA ASN A 3 10.99 19.60 -20.77
C ASN A 3 12.22 18.70 -20.96
N ALA A 4 12.76 18.17 -19.86
CA ALA A 4 13.11 16.76 -19.70
C ALA A 4 13.22 16.39 -18.20
N PHE A 5 12.47 15.36 -17.81
CA PHE A 5 12.39 14.73 -16.49
C PHE A 5 13.25 13.43 -16.50
N ALA A 6 13.57 12.93 -15.31
CA ALA A 6 14.12 11.60 -14.98
C ALA A 6 15.65 11.44 -15.19
N ALA A 7 16.45 10.90 -14.27
CA ALA A 7 16.16 10.07 -13.10
C ALA A 7 17.22 10.30 -12.00
N LEU A 8 16.76 10.68 -10.80
CA LEU A 8 17.47 10.43 -9.53
C LEU A 8 17.50 8.90 -9.35
N GLY A 9 18.63 8.24 -9.09
CA GLY A 9 19.50 8.51 -7.97
C GLY A 9 19.22 7.46 -6.91
N GLY A 10 19.90 6.31 -6.96
CA GLY A 10 19.73 5.23 -5.99
C GLY A 10 20.16 3.87 -6.53
N ALA A 11 21.45 3.71 -6.78
CA ALA A 11 22.05 2.42 -7.11
C ALA A 11 21.91 1.44 -5.93
N LEU A 12 20.90 0.56 -5.98
CA LEU A 12 20.89 -0.67 -5.20
C LEU A 12 21.63 -1.74 -6.00
N LEU A 13 22.94 -1.84 -5.76
CA LEU A 13 23.79 -2.94 -6.22
C LEU A 13 23.29 -4.25 -5.58
N LEU A 14 22.41 -4.98 -6.26
CA LEU A 14 22.10 -6.37 -5.92
C LEU A 14 23.15 -7.27 -6.59
N ALA A 15 24.19 -7.59 -5.82
CA ALA A 15 25.15 -8.62 -6.14
C ALA A 15 24.43 -9.96 -6.36
N VAL A 16 24.67 -10.55 -7.54
CA VAL A 16 24.18 -11.85 -7.96
C VAL A 16 24.83 -12.93 -7.09
N LEU A 17 24.05 -13.59 -6.23
CA LEU A 17 24.43 -14.82 -5.54
C LEU A 17 23.64 -15.99 -6.12
N PRO A 18 24.29 -17.02 -6.71
CA PRO A 18 23.62 -18.24 -7.14
C PRO A 18 23.58 -19.23 -5.97
N ALA A 19 22.66 -19.05 -5.03
CA ALA A 19 22.43 -20.02 -3.96
C ALA A 19 20.96 -20.06 -3.56
N GLY A 20 20.21 -20.99 -4.15
CA GLY A 20 18.85 -21.36 -3.74
C GLY A 20 17.76 -20.97 -4.73
N CYS A 21 17.64 -21.69 -5.85
CA CYS A 21 16.60 -21.45 -6.86
C CYS A 21 15.17 -21.49 -6.31
N GLY A 22 14.90 -22.12 -5.15
CA GLY A 22 13.55 -22.18 -4.57
C GLY A 22 13.14 -20.97 -3.72
N GLN A 23 14.07 -20.21 -3.13
CA GLN A 23 13.73 -19.13 -2.19
C GLN A 23 13.40 -17.82 -2.90
N VAL A 24 14.02 -17.56 -4.06
CA VAL A 24 13.76 -16.34 -4.84
C VAL A 24 12.38 -16.38 -5.52
N GLU A 25 11.96 -17.55 -6.04
CA GLU A 25 10.62 -17.72 -6.64
C GLU A 25 9.51 -17.54 -5.60
N GLN A 26 9.70 -18.07 -4.38
CA GLN A 26 8.75 -17.89 -3.28
C GLN A 26 8.65 -16.43 -2.84
N LEU A 27 9.78 -15.73 -2.73
CA LEU A 27 9.79 -14.29 -2.39
C LEU A 27 9.14 -13.45 -3.50
N GLN A 28 9.38 -13.76 -4.78
CA GLN A 28 8.74 -13.06 -5.90
C GLN A 28 7.22 -13.28 -5.92
N GLN A 29 6.74 -14.50 -5.73
CA GLN A 29 5.30 -14.80 -5.66
C GLN A 29 4.63 -14.11 -4.47
N GLN A 30 5.31 -14.05 -3.32
CA GLN A 30 4.80 -13.37 -2.13
C GLN A 30 4.70 -11.85 -2.34
N VAL A 31 5.68 -11.24 -2.99
CA VAL A 31 5.65 -9.80 -3.33
C VAL A 31 4.55 -9.49 -4.33
N LEU A 32 4.38 -10.32 -5.37
CA LEU A 32 3.31 -10.17 -6.36
C LEU A 32 1.91 -10.33 -5.74
N ALA A 33 1.72 -11.34 -4.89
CA ALA A 33 0.45 -11.56 -4.19
C ALA A 33 0.12 -10.43 -3.20
N SER A 34 1.12 -9.90 -2.51
CA SER A 34 0.98 -8.70 -1.66
C SER A 34 0.56 -7.47 -2.48
N GLY A 35 1.14 -7.29 -3.67
CA GLY A 35 0.76 -6.23 -4.61
C GLY A 35 -0.70 -6.33 -5.08
N GLU A 36 -1.12 -7.50 -5.56
CA GLU A 36 -2.50 -7.72 -6.03
C GLU A 36 -3.53 -7.55 -4.91
N GLN A 37 -3.22 -8.04 -3.70
CA GLN A 37 -4.09 -7.87 -2.54
C GLN A 37 -4.16 -6.40 -2.09
N GLY A 38 -3.05 -5.67 -2.14
CA GLY A 38 -3.03 -4.22 -1.89
C GLY A 38 -3.90 -3.45 -2.88
N GLU A 39 -3.84 -3.81 -4.16
CA GLU A 39 -4.67 -3.21 -5.21
C GLU A 39 -6.17 -3.45 -4.96
N LYS A 40 -6.57 -4.67 -4.57
CA LYS A 40 -7.98 -4.96 -4.21
C LYS A 40 -8.49 -4.12 -3.04
N VAL A 41 -7.65 -3.89 -2.03
CA VAL A 41 -8.00 -2.97 -0.93
C VAL A 41 -8.16 -1.54 -1.45
N ALA A 42 -7.25 -1.07 -2.31
CA ALA A 42 -7.33 0.25 -2.92
C ALA A 42 -8.60 0.43 -3.77
N GLU A 43 -8.97 -0.57 -4.58
CA GLU A 43 -10.21 -0.57 -5.36
C GLU A 43 -11.45 -0.53 -4.47
N ALA A 44 -11.48 -1.32 -3.39
CA ALA A 44 -12.57 -1.31 -2.43
C ALA A 44 -12.70 0.06 -1.72
N LEU A 45 -11.57 0.72 -1.44
CA LEU A 45 -11.56 2.08 -0.88
C LEU A 45 -12.01 3.12 -1.88
N LYS A 46 -11.62 2.99 -3.14
CA LYS A 46 -12.12 3.84 -4.22
C LYS A 46 -13.63 3.71 -4.40
N ALA A 47 -14.16 2.48 -4.33
CA ALA A 47 -15.59 2.24 -4.45
C ALA A 47 -16.40 2.77 -3.23
N SER A 48 -15.84 2.68 -2.03
CA SER A 48 -16.56 3.05 -0.79
C SER A 48 -16.40 4.52 -0.39
N LEU A 49 -15.19 5.07 -0.55
CA LEU A 49 -14.84 6.43 -0.13
C LEU A 49 -14.69 7.39 -1.32
N GLY A 50 -14.56 6.88 -2.55
CA GLY A 50 -14.19 7.72 -3.70
C GLY A 50 -12.74 8.20 -3.65
N ALA A 51 -11.92 7.59 -2.79
CA ALA A 51 -10.53 7.99 -2.56
C ALA A 51 -9.57 6.96 -3.17
N ASP A 52 -8.57 7.45 -3.89
CA ASP A 52 -7.42 6.66 -4.29
C ASP A 52 -6.55 6.40 -3.06
N ALA A 53 -6.17 5.13 -2.89
CA ALA A 53 -5.39 4.68 -1.76
C ALA A 53 -4.12 3.98 -2.24
N SER A 54 -3.00 4.26 -1.58
CA SER A 54 -1.80 3.43 -1.69
C SER A 54 -1.78 2.44 -0.54
N VAL A 55 -1.68 1.15 -0.84
CA VAL A 55 -1.79 0.08 0.17
C VAL A 55 -0.52 -0.75 0.15
N VAL A 56 0.11 -0.86 1.32
CA VAL A 56 1.26 -1.73 1.54
C VAL A 56 0.82 -2.86 2.46
N VAL A 57 1.05 -4.10 2.00
CA VAL A 57 0.66 -5.31 2.70
C VAL A 57 1.91 -6.07 3.11
N ASN A 58 2.06 -6.31 4.41
CA ASN A 58 3.14 -7.12 4.94
C ASN A 58 2.61 -8.49 5.36
N MET A 59 3.08 -9.52 4.65
CA MET A 59 2.79 -10.92 4.93
C MET A 59 4.05 -11.59 5.47
N LEU A 60 3.96 -12.28 6.60
CA LEU A 60 5.06 -13.08 7.14
C LEU A 60 4.59 -14.51 7.35
N ASN A 61 5.26 -15.48 6.73
CA ASN A 61 4.91 -16.90 6.84
C ASN A 61 3.43 -17.23 6.55
N GLY A 62 2.82 -16.50 5.60
CA GLY A 62 1.39 -16.66 5.28
C GLY A 62 0.43 -15.96 6.24
N GLU A 63 0.93 -15.27 7.26
CA GLU A 63 0.15 -14.44 8.18
C GLU A 63 0.13 -12.98 7.76
N LEU A 64 -1.04 -12.36 7.88
CA LEU A 64 -1.23 -10.95 7.60
C LEU A 64 -0.78 -10.14 8.82
N MET A 65 0.44 -9.62 8.75
CA MET A 65 1.07 -8.92 9.86
C MET A 65 0.61 -7.47 9.91
N GLN A 66 0.74 -6.77 8.78
CA GLN A 66 0.46 -5.35 8.71
C GLN A 66 -0.19 -4.96 7.40
N VAL A 67 -1.14 -4.04 7.47
CA VAL A 67 -1.61 -3.28 6.31
C VAL A 67 -1.44 -1.80 6.62
N MET A 68 -0.75 -1.09 5.73
CA MET A 68 -0.65 0.35 5.76
C MET A 68 -1.43 0.93 4.59
N VAL A 69 -2.35 1.84 4.88
CA VAL A 69 -3.17 2.53 3.90
C VAL A 69 -2.85 4.00 3.94
N VAL A 70 -2.48 4.55 2.79
CA VAL A 70 -2.20 5.97 2.60
C VAL A 70 -3.29 6.56 1.72
N LEU A 71 -3.96 7.60 2.21
CA LEU A 71 -5.05 8.29 1.53
C LEU A 71 -4.69 9.76 1.32
N GLU A 72 -5.21 10.36 0.24
CA GLU A 72 -5.12 11.80 0.07
C GLU A 72 -6.17 12.51 0.95
N PRO A 73 -5.77 13.49 1.78
CA PRO A 73 -6.67 14.17 2.71
C PRO A 73 -7.81 14.91 1.97
N GLY A 74 -7.54 15.43 0.77
CA GLY A 74 -8.55 16.11 -0.04
C GLY A 74 -9.69 15.20 -0.51
N GLN A 75 -9.43 13.91 -0.70
CA GLN A 75 -10.44 12.93 -1.15
C GLN A 75 -11.33 12.44 -0.01
N VAL A 76 -10.87 12.58 1.24
CA VAL A 76 -11.64 12.26 2.45
C VAL A 76 -12.05 13.50 3.25
N ALA A 77 -11.83 14.70 2.71
CA ALA A 77 -12.19 15.96 3.33
C ALA A 77 -13.73 16.09 3.41
N GLY A 78 -14.30 15.75 4.56
CA GLY A 78 -15.76 15.66 4.75
C GLY A 78 -16.21 14.33 5.35
N ARG A 79 -15.30 13.36 5.47
CA ARG A 79 -15.49 12.15 6.25
C ARG A 79 -14.90 12.34 7.64
N THR A 80 -15.57 11.76 8.63
CA THR A 80 -15.02 11.63 9.97
C THR A 80 -13.92 10.57 9.98
N VAL A 81 -13.00 10.67 10.94
CA VAL A 81 -11.95 9.66 11.15
C VAL A 81 -12.54 8.27 11.34
N GLY A 82 -13.69 8.16 12.03
CA GLY A 82 -14.39 6.89 12.23
C GLY A 82 -14.96 6.29 10.95
N GLU A 83 -15.49 7.11 10.03
CA GLU A 83 -15.97 6.62 8.73
C GLU A 83 -14.82 6.11 7.85
N VAL A 84 -13.69 6.82 7.85
CA VAL A 84 -12.50 6.39 7.11
C VAL A 84 -11.92 5.10 7.71
N ASP A 85 -11.76 5.03 9.03
CA ASP A 85 -11.26 3.81 9.70
C ASP A 85 -12.20 2.61 9.46
N ALA A 86 -13.52 2.80 9.57
CA ALA A 86 -14.50 1.74 9.31
C ALA A 86 -14.45 1.24 7.87
N ALA A 87 -14.35 2.15 6.89
CA ALA A 87 -14.22 1.80 5.48
C ALA A 87 -12.92 1.02 5.21
N VAL A 88 -11.78 1.48 5.76
CA VAL A 88 -10.50 0.78 5.66
C VAL A 88 -10.55 -0.61 6.27
N ARG A 89 -11.07 -0.75 7.50
CA ARG A 89 -11.24 -2.07 8.13
C ARG A 89 -12.11 -2.98 7.30
N THR A 90 -13.20 -2.46 6.73
CA THR A 90 -14.12 -3.24 5.90
C THR A 90 -13.45 -3.72 4.62
N ALA A 91 -12.74 -2.84 3.91
CA ALA A 91 -12.02 -3.18 2.68
C ALA A 91 -10.95 -4.26 2.93
N VAL A 92 -10.19 -4.13 4.02
CA VAL A 92 -9.20 -5.12 4.44
C VAL A 92 -9.86 -6.45 4.80
N GLN A 93 -10.94 -6.42 5.59
CA GLN A 93 -11.68 -7.64 5.96
C GLN A 93 -12.25 -8.37 4.74
N GLN A 94 -12.77 -7.65 3.74
CA GLN A 94 -13.31 -8.24 2.52
C GLN A 94 -12.22 -8.86 1.64
N THR A 95 -11.04 -8.25 1.59
CA THR A 95 -9.93 -8.73 0.76
C THR A 95 -9.23 -9.94 1.37
N PHE A 96 -8.99 -9.92 2.67
CA PHE A 96 -8.18 -10.94 3.35
C PHE A 96 -8.99 -11.94 4.17
N GLY A 97 -10.29 -11.70 4.38
CA GLY A 97 -11.12 -12.50 5.28
C GLY A 97 -10.76 -12.36 6.77
N ARG A 98 -9.80 -11.50 7.12
CA ARG A 98 -9.33 -11.22 8.49
C ARG A 98 -8.71 -9.83 8.60
N GLN A 99 -8.58 -9.32 9.82
CA GLN A 99 -7.82 -8.12 10.12
C GLN A 99 -6.32 -8.43 10.29
N PRO A 100 -5.41 -7.51 9.91
CA PRO A 100 -4.00 -7.61 10.23
C PRO A 100 -3.78 -7.46 11.74
N GLN A 101 -2.61 -7.89 12.23
CA GLN A 101 -2.19 -7.57 13.60
C GLN A 101 -2.03 -6.05 13.78
N GLN A 102 -1.57 -5.36 12.74
CA GLN A 102 -1.41 -3.91 12.73
C GLN A 102 -2.07 -3.30 11.49
N LEU A 103 -3.07 -2.44 11.71
CA LEU A 103 -3.67 -1.62 10.66
C LEU A 103 -3.26 -0.17 10.89
N THR A 104 -2.61 0.43 9.91
CA THR A 104 -2.18 1.83 9.96
C THR A 104 -2.85 2.60 8.83
N VAL A 105 -3.52 3.70 9.16
CA VAL A 105 -4.12 4.62 8.19
C VAL A 105 -3.39 5.95 8.30
N MET A 106 -2.85 6.41 7.17
CA MET A 106 -2.11 7.66 7.08
C MET A 106 -2.77 8.57 6.05
N LEU A 107 -2.83 9.86 6.36
CA LEU A 107 -3.24 10.89 5.41
C LEU A 107 -1.98 11.56 4.88
N MET A 108 -1.77 11.49 3.56
CA MET A 108 -0.63 12.14 2.90
C MET A 108 -0.91 13.63 2.78
N THR A 109 -0.50 14.42 3.77
CA THR A 109 -0.49 15.88 3.62
C THR A 109 0.70 16.25 2.75
N THR A 110 0.47 16.64 1.49
CA THR A 110 1.47 17.42 0.76
C THR A 110 1.64 18.71 1.55
N GLN A 111 2.75 18.85 2.28
CA GLN A 111 3.12 20.14 2.82
C GLN A 111 3.42 21.02 1.61
N THR A 112 2.43 21.83 1.22
CA THR A 112 2.71 23.00 0.40
C THR A 112 3.44 23.96 1.32
N GLU A 113 4.77 23.85 1.37
CA GLU A 113 5.62 24.93 1.87
C GLU A 113 5.20 26.19 1.10
N SER A 114 4.43 27.04 1.78
CA SER A 114 4.11 28.37 1.31
C SER A 114 5.23 29.26 1.80
N GLU A 115 6.25 29.45 0.95
CA GLU A 115 7.18 30.58 1.05
C GLU A 115 6.55 31.83 0.40
#